data_AF-A0A973CHK8-F1
#
_entry.id   AF-A0A973CHK8-F1
#
_cell.length_a   1.000
_cell.length_b   1.000
_cell.length_c   1.000
_cell.angle_alpha   90.00
_cell.angle_beta   90.00
_cell.angle_gamma   90.00
#
_symmetry.space_group_name_H-M   'P 1'
#
loop_
_entity.id
_entity.type
_entity.pdbx_description
1 polymer ?
#
loop_
_entity_poly.entity_id
_entity_poly.type
_entity_poly.pdbx_seq_one_letter_code
_entity_poly.pdbx_strand_id
1 'polypeptide(L)'
;MSLAKFGNATPTQMFMLELAGWKLNRGESLIIQDETERILEMCRARLCLVYHTRQDYRFELAEWREFLMLPGDDFDYQHSFAFDIVDQEVIQAISNPEVDRLSTLANNLVNSNSIDDLEYCRLETMINENC
;
A
#
# COMPACT_ATOMS: atom_id res chain seq x y z
N MET A 1 -11.75 -3.78 9.19
CA MET A 1 -12.64 -4.50 8.24
C MET A 1 -12.14 -5.94 8.11
N SER A 2 -13.00 -6.94 7.87
CA SER A 2 -12.55 -8.32 7.60
C SER A 2 -12.33 -8.54 6.10
N LEU A 3 -11.14 -8.99 5.74
CA LEU A 3 -10.67 -9.31 4.40
C LEU A 3 -10.72 -10.83 4.18
N ALA A 4 -11.03 -11.27 2.96
CA ALA A 4 -11.24 -12.69 2.68
C ALA A 4 -9.99 -13.57 2.89
N LYS A 5 -8.81 -13.07 2.48
CA LYS A 5 -7.53 -13.78 2.66
C LYS A 5 -6.86 -13.51 4.00
N PHE A 6 -7.08 -12.32 4.57
CA PHE A 6 -6.27 -11.81 5.68
C PHE A 6 -7.01 -11.74 7.01
N GLY A 7 -8.33 -11.91 7.04
CA GLY A 7 -9.11 -11.69 8.25
C GLY A 7 -9.15 -10.21 8.62
N ASN A 8 -9.06 -9.88 9.90
CA ASN A 8 -9.03 -8.48 10.33
C ASN A 8 -7.64 -7.92 10.09
N ALA A 9 -7.54 -6.81 9.37
CA ALA A 9 -6.29 -6.06 9.24
C ALA A 9 -6.48 -4.65 9.81
N THR A 10 -5.41 -4.11 10.37
CA THR A 10 -5.34 -2.68 10.73
C THR A 10 -5.23 -1.83 9.46
N PRO A 11 -5.51 -0.51 9.53
CA PRO A 11 -5.31 0.38 8.38
C PRO A 11 -3.89 0.28 7.81
N THR A 12 -2.85 0.32 8.64
CA THR A 12 -1.45 0.24 8.16
C THR A 12 -1.14 -1.10 7.49
N GLN A 13 -1.67 -2.20 8.01
CA GLN A 13 -1.58 -3.52 7.36
C GLN A 13 -2.27 -3.53 5.98
N MET A 14 -3.45 -2.88 5.88
CA MET A 14 -4.18 -2.76 4.62
C MET A 14 -3.40 -1.93 3.60
N PHE A 15 -2.88 -0.77 3.99
CA PHE A 15 -2.11 0.08 3.06
C PHE A 15 -0.82 -0.60 2.60
N MET A 16 -0.16 -1.40 3.45
CA MET A 16 1.00 -2.19 3.03
C MET A 16 0.65 -3.25 1.97
N LEU A 17 -0.50 -3.92 2.11
CA LEU A 17 -0.99 -4.86 1.10
C LEU A 17 -1.36 -4.16 -0.21
N GLU A 18 -2.04 -3.03 -0.13
CA GLU A 18 -2.42 -2.21 -1.30
C GLU A 18 -1.18 -1.66 -2.01
N LEU A 19 -0.14 -1.26 -1.26
CA LEU A 19 1.15 -0.87 -1.81
C LEU A 19 1.88 -2.05 -2.48
N ALA A 20 1.66 -3.29 -2.01
CA ALA A 20 2.09 -4.51 -2.70
C ALA A 20 1.22 -4.87 -3.94
N GLY A 21 0.18 -4.07 -4.22
CA GLY A 21 -0.70 -4.20 -5.37
C GLY A 21 -1.89 -5.12 -5.17
N TRP A 22 -2.26 -5.39 -3.92
CA TRP A 22 -3.51 -6.07 -3.59
C TRP A 22 -4.70 -5.12 -3.69
N LYS A 23 -5.83 -5.62 -4.20
CA LYS A 23 -7.15 -5.01 -4.04
C LYS A 23 -7.85 -5.64 -2.85
N LEU A 24 -8.26 -4.79 -1.91
CA LEU A 24 -8.89 -5.21 -0.67
C LEU A 24 -10.38 -4.84 -0.68
N ASN A 25 -11.25 -5.83 -0.86
CA ASN A 25 -12.70 -5.66 -0.81
C ASN A 25 -13.32 -6.53 0.28
N ARG A 26 -14.52 -6.14 0.73
CA ARG A 26 -15.32 -6.94 1.67
C ARG A 26 -15.77 -8.25 1.01
N GLY A 27 -14.98 -9.30 1.16
CA GLY A 27 -15.24 -10.64 0.60
C GLY A 27 -14.32 -11.05 -0.54
N GLU A 28 -13.40 -10.17 -0.97
CA GLU A 28 -12.46 -10.49 -2.05
C GLU A 28 -11.09 -9.85 -1.77
N SER A 29 -10.02 -10.61 -1.98
CA SER A 29 -8.64 -10.13 -1.85
C SER A 29 -7.85 -10.69 -3.01
N LEU A 30 -7.54 -9.84 -3.98
CA LEU A 30 -6.93 -10.23 -5.26
C LEU A 30 -5.70 -9.37 -5.56
N ILE A 31 -4.81 -9.88 -6.41
CA ILE A 31 -3.87 -9.02 -7.12
C ILE A 31 -4.59 -8.39 -8.31
N ILE A 32 -4.51 -7.06 -8.41
CA ILE A 32 -5.09 -6.30 -9.54
C ILE A 32 -4.38 -6.72 -10.83
N GLN A 33 -5.14 -7.12 -11.84
CA GLN A 33 -4.57 -7.59 -13.11
C GLN A 33 -4.28 -6.43 -14.08
N ASP A 34 -5.06 -5.35 -14.00
CA ASP A 34 -4.82 -4.16 -14.80
C ASP A 34 -3.66 -3.33 -14.21
N GLU A 35 -2.65 -3.04 -15.04
CA GLU A 35 -1.46 -2.33 -14.61
C GLU A 35 -1.77 -0.90 -14.13
N THR A 36 -2.67 -0.20 -14.82
CA THR A 36 -3.01 1.19 -14.50
C THR A 36 -3.76 1.25 -13.18
N GLU A 37 -4.78 0.41 -13.02
CA GLU A 37 -5.54 0.30 -11.77
C GLU A 37 -4.62 -0.09 -10.60
N ARG A 38 -3.67 -1.00 -10.82
CA ARG A 38 -2.72 -1.42 -9.78
C ARG A 38 -1.80 -0.28 -9.35
N ILE A 39 -1.30 0.51 -10.30
CA ILE A 39 -0.47 1.70 -10.00
C ILE A 39 -1.28 2.75 -9.24
N LEU A 40 -2.52 3.01 -9.64
CA LEU A 40 -3.40 3.95 -8.94
C LEU A 40 -3.64 3.53 -7.49
N GLU A 41 -3.86 2.24 -7.26
CA GLU A 41 -4.03 1.69 -5.92
C GLU A 41 -2.75 1.82 -5.08
N MET A 42 -1.59 1.50 -5.67
CA MET A 42 -0.28 1.70 -5.02
C MET A 42 -0.05 3.18 -4.65
N CYS A 43 -0.44 4.11 -5.54
CA CYS A 43 -0.36 5.55 -5.27
C CYS A 43 -1.25 5.95 -4.09
N ARG A 44 -2.50 5.47 -4.05
CA ARG A 44 -3.42 5.69 -2.93
C ARG A 44 -2.83 5.19 -1.62
N ALA A 45 -2.33 3.96 -1.64
CA ALA A 45 -1.75 3.29 -0.47
C ALA A 45 -0.54 4.05 0.09
N ARG A 46 0.39 4.48 -0.79
CA ARG A 46 1.51 5.33 -0.41
C ARG A 46 1.03 6.58 0.29
N LEU A 47 0.05 7.29 -0.29
CA LEU A 47 -0.45 8.53 0.29
C LEU A 47 -1.07 8.34 1.68
N CYS A 48 -1.82 7.25 1.91
CA CYS A 48 -2.33 6.95 3.24
C CYS A 48 -1.23 6.57 4.23
N LEU A 49 -0.22 5.80 3.81
CA LEU A 49 0.97 5.55 4.63
C LEU A 49 1.69 6.85 5.01
N VAL A 50 1.86 7.77 4.06
CA VAL A 50 2.46 9.09 4.31
C VAL A 50 1.61 9.92 5.27
N TYR A 51 0.29 9.91 5.10
CA TYR A 51 -0.64 10.63 5.97
C TYR A 51 -0.56 10.12 7.42
N HIS A 52 -0.54 8.80 7.62
CA HIS A 52 -0.49 8.19 8.95
C HIS A 52 0.88 8.28 9.62
N THR A 53 1.96 8.05 8.87
CA THR A 53 3.32 7.93 9.44
C THR A 53 4.12 9.22 9.38
N ARG A 54 3.70 10.19 8.55
CA ARG A 54 4.45 11.41 8.21
C ARG A 54 5.83 11.15 7.60
N GLN A 55 6.09 9.93 7.14
CA GLN A 55 7.28 9.54 6.38
C GLN A 55 6.89 9.24 4.93
N ASP A 56 7.83 9.32 4.01
CA ASP A 56 7.59 8.96 2.61
C ASP A 56 8.77 8.16 2.05
N TYR A 57 8.61 6.84 2.03
CA TYR A 57 9.54 5.90 1.40
C TYR A 57 9.11 5.57 -0.04
N ARG A 58 8.30 6.44 -0.66
CA ARG A 58 7.77 6.25 -2.01
C ARG A 58 7.06 4.90 -2.15
N PHE A 59 7.47 4.10 -3.14
CA PHE A 59 6.92 2.77 -3.42
C PHE A 59 7.86 1.65 -2.93
N GLU A 60 8.87 1.97 -2.12
CA GLU A 60 9.88 1.01 -1.64
C GLU A 60 9.32 0.17 -0.48
N LEU A 61 8.70 -0.98 -0.80
CA LEU A 61 8.08 -1.87 0.18
C LEU A 61 9.03 -2.32 1.29
N ALA A 62 10.31 -2.54 0.96
CA ALA A 62 11.31 -2.97 1.93
C ALA A 62 11.58 -1.89 2.98
N GLU A 63 11.72 -0.63 2.56
CA GLU A 63 11.95 0.51 3.46
C GLU A 63 10.71 0.77 4.33
N TRP A 64 9.52 0.73 3.73
CA TRP A 64 8.26 0.83 4.47
C TRP A 64 8.14 -0.25 5.55
N ARG A 65 8.39 -1.52 5.19
CA ARG A 65 8.35 -2.63 6.13
C ARG A 65 9.38 -2.44 7.25
N GLU A 66 10.62 -2.09 6.92
CA GLU A 66 11.67 -1.86 7.92
C GLU A 66 11.25 -0.78 8.93
N PHE A 67 10.73 0.35 8.44
CA PHE A 67 10.25 1.43 9.29
C PHE A 67 9.10 0.99 10.20
N LEU A 68 8.09 0.30 9.67
CA LEU A 68 6.91 -0.13 10.42
C LEU A 68 7.21 -1.27 11.42
N MET A 69 8.31 -1.99 11.21
CA MET A 69 8.81 -3.03 12.13
C MET A 69 9.60 -2.47 13.31
N LEU A 70 9.94 -1.17 13.31
CA LEU A 70 10.64 -0.57 14.43
C LEU A 70 9.78 -0.64 15.72
N PRO A 71 10.39 -0.98 16.86
CA PRO A 71 9.66 -1.11 18.13
C PRO A 71 9.10 0.24 18.57
N GLY A 72 7.80 0.28 18.83
CA GLY A 72 7.08 1.50 19.21
C GLY A 72 5.56 1.39 19.16
N ASP A 73 5.00 0.40 18.43
CA ASP A 73 3.55 0.15 18.26
C ASP A 73 2.72 1.34 17.74
N ASP A 74 3.35 2.47 17.42
CA ASP A 74 2.71 3.74 17.07
C ASP A 74 1.87 3.67 15.79
N PHE A 75 2.12 2.67 14.94
CA PHE A 75 1.49 2.54 13.61
C PHE A 75 0.72 1.25 13.42
N ASP A 76 0.46 0.46 14.47
CA ASP A 76 -0.37 -0.75 14.46
C ASP A 76 -0.01 -1.88 13.46
N TYR A 77 1.07 -1.74 12.68
CA TYR A 77 1.46 -2.72 11.66
C TYR A 77 1.73 -4.10 12.26
N GLN A 78 2.35 -4.16 13.44
CA GLN A 78 2.67 -5.39 14.16
C GLN A 78 1.49 -5.96 14.96
N HIS A 79 0.30 -5.35 14.86
CA HIS A 79 -0.87 -5.81 15.59
C HIS A 79 -1.27 -7.24 15.19
N SER A 80 -1.54 -8.10 16.18
CA SER A 80 -1.75 -9.54 16.04
C SER A 80 -2.99 -9.98 15.25
N PHE A 81 -3.71 -9.06 14.60
CA PHE A 81 -4.92 -9.43 13.86
C PHE A 81 -4.59 -10.22 12.59
N ALA A 82 -3.72 -9.69 11.74
CA ALA A 82 -3.30 -10.33 10.50
C ALA A 82 -1.79 -10.26 10.24
N PHE A 83 -1.01 -9.76 11.21
CA PHE A 83 0.41 -9.42 11.02
C PHE A 83 1.20 -10.53 10.31
N ASP A 84 1.18 -11.77 10.81
CA ASP A 84 1.98 -12.86 10.24
C ASP A 84 1.69 -13.11 8.74
N ILE A 85 0.41 -13.05 8.35
CA ILE A 85 -0.01 -13.29 6.96
C ILE A 85 0.32 -12.08 6.09
N VAL A 86 0.07 -10.87 6.61
CA VAL A 86 0.37 -9.61 5.90
C VAL A 86 1.87 -9.49 5.65
N ASP A 87 2.69 -9.70 6.68
CA ASP A 87 4.14 -9.60 6.60
C ASP A 87 4.71 -10.62 5.61
N GLN A 88 4.19 -11.85 5.62
CA GLN A 88 4.58 -12.88 4.66
C GLN A 88 4.30 -12.46 3.21
N GLU A 89 3.13 -11.89 2.91
CA GLU A 89 2.81 -11.40 1.56
C GLU A 89 3.66 -10.19 1.16
N VAL A 90 3.95 -9.28 2.10
CA VAL A 90 4.84 -8.15 1.85
C VAL A 90 6.25 -8.63 1.53
N ILE A 91 6.80 -9.60 2.28
CA ILE A 91 8.11 -10.20 2.00
C ILE A 91 8.14 -10.84 0.60
N GLN A 92 7.08 -11.55 0.21
CA GLN A 92 6.98 -12.14 -1.13
C GLN A 92 6.92 -11.06 -2.21
N ALA A 93 6.16 -9.98 -1.97
CA ALA A 93 6.05 -8.85 -2.89
C ALA A 93 7.39 -8.12 -3.08
N ILE A 94 8.16 -7.93 -2.01
CA ILE A 94 9.53 -7.34 -2.07
C ILE A 94 10.43 -8.13 -3.02
N SER A 95 10.27 -9.46 -3.06
CA SER A 95 11.08 -10.33 -3.93
C SER A 95 10.48 -10.54 -5.32
N ASN A 96 9.33 -9.92 -5.63
CA ASN A 96 8.63 -10.11 -6.89
C ASN A 96 9.08 -9.08 -7.95
N PRO A 97 9.71 -9.50 -9.06
CA PRO A 97 10.17 -8.60 -10.12
C PRO A 97 9.05 -7.76 -10.75
N GLU A 98 7.82 -8.25 -10.75
CA GLU A 98 6.68 -7.50 -11.26
C GLU A 98 6.36 -6.29 -10.38
N VAL A 99 6.40 -6.46 -9.05
CA VAL A 99 6.14 -5.40 -8.08
C VAL A 99 7.24 -4.34 -8.13
N ASP A 100 8.50 -4.76 -8.28
CA ASP A 100 9.64 -3.86 -8.49
C ASP A 100 9.50 -3.01 -9.77
N ARG A 101 9.11 -3.65 -10.89
CA ARG A 101 8.84 -2.96 -12.15
C ARG A 101 7.71 -1.92 -11.99
N LEU A 102 6.62 -2.30 -11.32
CA LEU A 102 5.48 -1.40 -11.09
C LEU A 102 5.87 -0.22 -10.18
N SER A 103 6.66 -0.46 -9.14
CA SER A 103 7.16 0.58 -8.23
C SER A 103 8.03 1.60 -8.97
N THR A 104 8.90 1.12 -9.87
CA THR A 104 9.70 1.97 -10.75
C THR A 104 8.82 2.80 -11.69
N LEU A 105 7.80 2.18 -12.29
CA LEU A 105 6.87 2.87 -13.19
C LEU A 105 6.05 3.94 -12.45
N ALA A 106 5.51 3.62 -11.28
CA ALA A 106 4.77 4.54 -10.43
C ALA A 106 5.65 5.73 -9.98
N ASN A 107 6.90 5.47 -9.60
CA ASN A 107 7.88 6.51 -9.30
C ASN A 107 8.09 7.48 -10.48
N ASN A 108 8.26 6.94 -11.70
CA ASN A 108 8.46 7.76 -12.89
C ASN A 108 7.22 8.59 -13.23
N LEU A 109 6.03 8.02 -13.09
CA LEU A 109 4.75 8.71 -13.31
C LEU A 109 4.54 9.88 -12.34
N VAL A 110 4.85 9.70 -11.06
CA VAL A 110 4.82 10.77 -10.06
C VAL A 110 5.87 11.86 -10.37
N ASN A 111 7.08 11.48 -10.75
CA ASN A 111 8.15 12.45 -11.04
C ASN A 111 7.95 13.23 -12.35
N SER A 112 7.17 12.69 -13.29
CA SER A 112 6.94 13.29 -14.61
C SER A 112 5.76 14.26 -14.65
N ASN A 113 5.08 14.52 -13.53
CA ASN A 113 3.81 15.27 -13.47
C ASN A 113 2.74 14.71 -14.46
N SER A 114 2.84 13.42 -14.81
CA SER A 114 2.02 12.78 -15.85
C SER A 114 0.82 12.00 -15.32
N ILE A 115 0.75 11.76 -14.00
CA ILE A 115 -0.54 11.52 -13.36
C ILE A 115 -1.15 12.91 -13.27
N ASP A 116 -2.05 13.24 -14.21
CA ASP A 116 -2.70 14.55 -14.28
C ASP A 116 -3.04 15.03 -12.86
N ASP A 117 -2.78 16.29 -12.56
CA ASP A 117 -3.08 16.93 -11.26
C ASP A 117 -4.50 16.62 -10.77
N LEU A 118 -5.43 16.30 -11.68
CA LEU A 118 -6.79 15.84 -11.42
C LEU A 118 -6.87 14.46 -10.75
N GLU A 119 -6.06 13.46 -11.12
CA GLU A 119 -6.05 12.15 -10.45
C GLU A 119 -5.37 12.21 -9.08
N TYR A 120 -4.30 13.02 -8.94
CA TYR A 120 -3.70 13.27 -7.63
C TYR A 120 -4.66 14.02 -6.70
N CYS A 121 -5.39 15.03 -7.20
CA CYS A 121 -6.46 15.71 -6.47
C CYS A 121 -7.64 14.77 -6.13
N ARG A 122 -7.96 13.82 -7.01
CA ARG A 122 -9.00 12.81 -6.76
C ARG A 122 -8.56 11.82 -5.68
N LEU A 123 -7.29 11.42 -5.69
CA LEU A 123 -6.68 10.61 -4.64
C LEU A 123 -6.63 11.36 -3.30
N GLU A 124 -6.24 12.65 -3.28
CA GLU A 124 -6.31 13.51 -2.08
C GLU A 124 -7.73 13.66 -1.54
N THR A 125 -8.73 13.80 -2.42
CA THR A 125 -10.15 13.86 -2.03
C THR A 125 -10.61 12.52 -1.43
N MET A 126 -10.19 11.39 -2.01
CA MET A 126 -10.52 10.05 -1.51
C MET A 126 -9.84 9.73 -0.17
N ILE A 127 -8.66 10.27 0.11
CA ILE A 127 -7.95 10.12 1.40
C ILE A 127 -8.73 10.80 2.52
N ASN A 128 -9.27 12.00 2.28
CA ASN A 128 -10.11 12.71 3.26
C ASN A 128 -11.41 11.96 3.60
N GLU A 129 -11.84 11.04 2.73
CA GLU A 129 -13.06 10.25 2.92
C GLU A 129 -12.80 8.84 3.49
N ASN A 130 -11.57 8.29 3.43
CA ASN A 130 -11.34 6.85 3.62
C ASN A 130 -10.12 6.40 4.46
N CYS A 131 -9.24 7.27 5.00
CA CYS A 131 -8.01 6.85 5.72
C CYS A 131 -7.95 7.12 7.25
#